data_AF-A0A6N2HH12-F1
#
_entry.id   AF-A0A6N2HH12-F1
#
_cell.length_a   1.000
_cell.length_b   1.000
_cell.length_c   1.000
_cell.angle_alpha   90.00
_cell.angle_beta   90.00
_cell.angle_gamma   90.00
#
_symmetry.space_group_name_H-M   'P 1'
#
loop_
_entity.id
_entity.type
_entity.pdbx_description
1 polymer ?
#
loop_
_entity_poly.entity_id
_entity_poly.type
_entity_poly.pdbx_seq_one_letter_code
_entity_poly.pdbx_strand_id
1 'polypeptide(L)'
;FLPPRPTGETPRNLFGFKDGTQNPTTDELTRWIWHDDGSTFLVYRRIHMHTDTFTTLPTTHQEQIIGRHRTTGAPLGAHHEHDPVNLYAKTPQGRYHIPTDAHIRLAHSRLDGGARMLRRGYSYDNNPHDHGLLFLAYLRDPALFTRVQERLAADDAMNPFIEHRASAVAHVLPAPPPGKPLGDQLH
;
A
#
# COMPACT_ATOMS: atom_id res chain seq x y z
N PHE A 1 10.60 14.68 10.93
CA PHE A 1 9.43 14.50 10.04
C PHE A 1 8.53 13.36 10.50
N LEU A 2 9.01 12.12 10.60
CA LEU A 2 8.31 11.04 11.34
C LEU A 2 9.13 10.60 12.57
N PRO A 3 8.49 10.21 13.69
CA PRO A 3 9.21 9.71 14.85
C PRO A 3 9.86 8.34 14.57
N PRO A 4 10.99 8.02 15.24
CA PRO A 4 11.62 6.70 15.11
C PRO A 4 10.69 5.59 15.58
N ARG A 5 10.68 4.49 14.82
CA ARG A 5 9.81 3.33 15.03
C ARG A 5 10.48 2.31 15.97
N PRO A 6 9.77 1.77 16.98
CA PRO A 6 10.26 0.63 17.75
C PRO A 6 10.53 -0.59 16.85
N THR A 7 11.61 -1.32 17.11
CA THR A 7 11.93 -2.55 16.38
C THR A 7 10.76 -3.53 16.45
N GLY A 8 10.33 -4.04 15.31
CA GLY A 8 9.23 -5.03 15.21
C GLY A 8 7.84 -4.46 14.95
N GLU A 9 7.62 -3.15 15.00
CA GLU A 9 6.30 -2.56 14.69
C GLU A 9 6.12 -2.23 13.21
N THR A 10 4.88 -2.18 12.71
CA THR A 10 4.61 -1.69 11.36
C THR A 10 4.85 -0.17 11.29
N PRO A 11 5.58 0.34 10.27
CA PRO A 11 5.84 1.77 10.14
C PRO A 11 4.54 2.55 9.88
N ARG A 12 4.60 3.86 10.11
CA ARG A 12 3.49 4.78 9.81
C ARG A 12 3.83 5.69 8.65
N ASN A 13 2.82 6.04 7.87
CA ASN A 13 2.92 7.07 6.82
C ASN A 13 2.58 8.47 7.38
N LEU A 14 2.56 9.48 6.52
CA LEU A 14 2.34 10.88 6.90
C LEU A 14 0.91 11.23 7.29
N PHE A 15 -0.07 10.39 6.94
CA PHE A 15 -1.41 10.48 7.53
C PHE A 15 -1.46 9.88 8.94
N GLY A 16 -0.36 9.28 9.41
CA GLY A 16 -0.23 8.69 10.74
C GLY A 16 -0.81 7.28 10.84
N PHE A 17 -1.14 6.63 9.72
CA PHE A 17 -1.64 5.26 9.69
C PHE A 17 -0.50 4.26 9.52
N LYS A 18 -0.67 3.06 10.09
CA LYS A 18 0.25 1.95 9.85
C LYS A 18 0.21 1.56 8.37
N ASP A 19 1.38 1.42 7.75
CA ASP A 19 1.53 1.10 6.34
C ASP A 19 2.46 -0.10 6.16
N GLY A 20 1.95 -1.13 5.48
CA GLY A 20 2.63 -2.42 5.28
C GLY A 20 1.99 -3.61 6.01
N THR A 21 0.93 -3.40 6.81
CA THR A 21 0.25 -4.45 7.61
C THR A 21 -0.13 -5.71 6.83
N GLN A 22 -0.59 -5.57 5.58
CA GLN A 22 -1.00 -6.68 4.72
C GLN A 22 -0.05 -6.91 3.53
N ASN A 23 1.23 -6.59 3.70
CA ASN A 23 2.23 -7.08 2.76
C ASN A 23 2.29 -8.62 2.80
N PRO A 24 2.64 -9.26 1.68
CA PRO A 24 2.83 -10.72 1.62
C PRO A 24 3.86 -11.19 2.67
N THR A 25 3.61 -12.35 3.26
CA THR A 25 4.60 -13.03 4.11
C THR A 25 5.76 -13.54 3.26
N THR A 26 6.87 -13.94 3.90
CA THR A 26 8.03 -14.54 3.22
C THR A 26 7.64 -15.70 2.31
N ASP A 27 6.75 -16.59 2.79
CA ASP A 27 6.29 -17.75 2.02
C ASP A 27 5.40 -17.36 0.84
N GLU A 28 4.68 -16.24 0.94
CA GLU A 28 3.84 -15.71 -0.13
C GLU A 28 4.65 -15.01 -1.23
N LEU A 29 5.91 -14.60 -0.95
CA LEU A 29 6.74 -13.87 -1.92
C LEU A 29 7.03 -14.70 -3.17
N THR A 30 7.39 -15.98 -3.00
CA THR A 30 7.67 -16.88 -4.13
C THR A 30 6.45 -17.04 -5.04
N ARG A 31 5.24 -17.04 -4.45
CA ARG A 31 4.00 -17.18 -5.21
C ARG A 31 3.63 -15.90 -5.97
N TRP A 32 3.71 -14.74 -5.31
CA TRP A 32 3.09 -13.51 -5.83
C TRP A 32 4.05 -12.47 -6.37
N ILE A 33 5.33 -12.52 -6.01
CA ILE A 33 6.28 -11.42 -6.24
C ILE A 33 7.41 -11.81 -7.18
N TRP A 34 8.14 -12.88 -6.86
CA TRP A 34 9.34 -13.29 -7.60
C TRP A 34 8.97 -14.18 -8.77
N HIS A 35 9.63 -14.02 -9.92
CA HIS A 35 9.70 -15.03 -10.96
C HIS A 35 10.67 -16.14 -10.57
N ASP A 36 10.64 -17.25 -11.30
CA ASP A 36 11.44 -18.45 -10.98
C ASP A 36 12.95 -18.20 -11.14
N ASP A 37 13.33 -17.24 -11.97
CA ASP A 37 14.71 -16.76 -12.13
C ASP A 37 15.17 -15.80 -11.03
N GLY A 38 14.26 -15.38 -10.13
CA GLY A 38 14.51 -14.40 -9.07
C GLY A 38 14.28 -12.94 -9.47
N SER A 39 13.81 -12.67 -10.68
CA SER A 39 13.42 -11.33 -11.12
C SER A 39 12.04 -10.92 -10.60
N THR A 40 11.66 -9.64 -10.75
CA THR A 40 10.31 -9.13 -10.45
C THR A 40 10.05 -7.85 -11.25
N PHE A 41 8.82 -7.33 -11.25
CA PHE A 41 8.55 -5.98 -11.70
C PHE A 41 8.45 -5.02 -10.54
N LEU A 42 8.93 -3.79 -10.76
CA LEU A 42 8.75 -2.66 -9.85
C LEU A 42 7.84 -1.63 -10.52
N VAL A 43 6.78 -1.24 -9.82
CA VAL A 43 6.04 -0.02 -10.10
C VAL A 43 6.41 1.03 -9.06
N TYR A 44 6.83 2.20 -9.53
CA TYR A 44 7.14 3.37 -8.72
C TYR A 44 6.08 4.46 -8.94
N ARG A 45 5.63 5.08 -7.86
CA ARG A 45 4.81 6.30 -7.88
C ARG A 45 5.34 7.32 -6.89
N ARG A 46 5.52 8.57 -7.31
CA ARG A 46 5.65 9.71 -6.37
C ARG A 46 4.25 10.22 -6.07
N ILE A 47 3.81 10.05 -4.83
CA ILE A 47 2.48 10.44 -4.37
C ILE A 47 2.66 11.60 -3.41
N HIS A 48 2.25 12.80 -3.80
CA HIS A 48 2.13 13.93 -2.89
C HIS A 48 0.93 13.71 -1.96
N MET A 49 1.06 14.09 -0.69
CA MET A 49 0.02 13.89 0.32
C MET A 49 -0.38 15.24 0.92
N HIS A 50 -1.65 15.61 0.80
CA HIS A 50 -2.23 16.80 1.42
C HIS A 50 -2.49 16.56 2.92
N THR A 51 -1.41 16.44 3.70
CA THR A 51 -1.46 16.13 5.14
C THR A 51 -2.23 17.17 5.94
N ASP A 52 -2.08 18.45 5.58
CA ASP A 52 -2.67 19.55 6.32
C ASP A 52 -4.19 19.50 6.24
N THR A 53 -4.74 19.24 5.05
CA THR A 53 -6.18 19.06 4.89
C THR A 53 -6.67 17.76 5.52
N PHE A 54 -5.96 16.64 5.31
CA PHE A 54 -6.39 15.34 5.83
C PHE A 54 -6.45 15.30 7.36
N THR A 55 -5.47 15.92 8.03
CA THR A 55 -5.37 15.89 9.50
C THR A 55 -6.40 16.77 10.20
N THR A 56 -7.04 17.71 9.49
CA THR A 56 -8.17 18.50 10.04
C THR A 56 -9.47 17.69 10.14
N LEU A 57 -9.60 16.58 9.42
CA LEU A 57 -10.77 15.72 9.50
C LEU A 57 -10.88 15.08 10.89
N PRO A 58 -12.09 14.84 11.42
CA PRO A 58 -12.26 14.00 12.60
C PRO A 58 -11.59 12.64 12.41
N THR A 59 -10.96 12.10 13.45
CA THR A 59 -10.27 10.80 13.38
C THR A 59 -11.16 9.69 12.83
N THR A 60 -12.45 9.66 13.22
CA THR A 60 -13.42 8.69 12.71
C THR A 60 -13.58 8.76 11.19
N HIS A 61 -13.52 9.96 10.60
CA HIS A 61 -13.60 10.13 9.15
C HIS A 61 -12.29 9.72 8.46
N GLN A 62 -11.14 10.06 9.03
CA GLN A 62 -9.84 9.56 8.55
C GLN A 62 -9.81 8.01 8.54
N GLU A 63 -10.28 7.39 9.62
CA GLU A 63 -10.36 5.93 9.74
C GLU A 63 -11.34 5.31 8.75
N GLN A 64 -12.45 5.98 8.43
CA GLN A 64 -13.40 5.53 7.39
C GLN A 64 -12.79 5.58 5.98
N ILE A 65 -12.08 6.66 5.64
CA ILE A 65 -11.36 6.80 4.36
C ILE A 65 -10.34 5.67 4.21
N ILE A 66 -9.55 5.40 5.25
CA ILE A 66 -8.52 4.36 5.19
C ILE A 66 -9.15 2.95 5.30
N GLY A 67 -10.16 2.78 6.15
CA GLY A 67 -10.78 1.50 6.52
C GLY A 67 -10.05 0.74 7.65
N ARG A 68 -9.17 1.42 8.39
CA ARG A 68 -8.47 0.88 9.59
C ARG A 68 -8.51 1.89 10.73
N HIS A 69 -8.42 1.40 11.96
CA HIS A 69 -8.18 2.23 13.13
C HIS A 69 -6.77 2.83 13.10
N ARG A 70 -6.65 4.14 13.32
CA ARG A 70 -5.38 4.87 13.23
C ARG A 70 -4.42 4.38 14.31
N THR A 71 -4.88 4.22 15.54
CA THR A 71 -4.04 3.84 16.68
C THR A 71 -3.55 2.41 16.56
N THR A 72 -4.47 1.44 16.47
CA THR A 72 -4.11 0.01 16.51
C THR A 72 -3.64 -0.53 15.17
N GLY A 73 -4.13 0.04 14.07
CA GLY A 73 -4.01 -0.49 12.71
C GLY A 73 -5.02 -1.58 12.39
N ALA A 74 -5.94 -1.92 13.30
CA ALA A 74 -6.94 -2.96 13.07
C ALA A 74 -7.91 -2.56 11.94
N PRO A 75 -8.41 -3.50 11.12
CA PRO A 75 -9.54 -3.23 10.24
C PRO A 75 -10.73 -2.69 11.02
N LEU A 76 -11.53 -1.79 10.43
CA LEU A 76 -12.76 -1.33 11.09
C LEU A 76 -13.68 -2.51 11.39
N GLY A 77 -14.15 -2.59 12.64
CA GLY A 77 -14.94 -3.72 13.16
C GLY A 77 -14.11 -4.86 13.76
N ALA A 78 -12.80 -4.70 13.86
CA ALA A 78 -11.87 -5.62 14.52
C ALA A 78 -11.01 -4.90 15.57
N HIS A 79 -10.13 -5.64 16.27
CA HIS A 79 -9.42 -5.11 17.45
C HIS A 79 -7.91 -5.02 17.25
N HIS A 80 -7.30 -5.98 16.54
CA HIS A 80 -5.86 -6.08 16.36
C HIS A 80 -5.44 -5.83 14.91
N GLU A 81 -4.22 -5.35 14.73
CA GLU A 81 -3.66 -4.98 13.41
C GLU A 81 -3.80 -6.10 12.35
N HIS A 82 -3.51 -7.33 12.76
CA HIS A 82 -3.47 -8.50 11.89
C HIS A 82 -4.78 -9.31 11.92
N ASP A 83 -5.84 -8.79 12.56
CA ASP A 83 -7.16 -9.41 12.43
C ASP A 83 -7.59 -9.45 10.95
N PRO A 84 -8.30 -10.49 10.52
CA PRO A 84 -8.72 -10.63 9.13
C PRO A 84 -9.64 -9.48 8.71
N VAL A 85 -9.41 -8.95 7.52
CA VAL A 85 -10.28 -7.92 6.93
C VAL A 85 -11.57 -8.58 6.46
N ASN A 86 -12.70 -8.24 7.08
CA ASN A 86 -14.02 -8.72 6.70
C ASN A 86 -14.80 -7.63 5.92
N LEU A 87 -14.72 -7.67 4.58
CA LEU A 87 -15.38 -6.72 3.68
C LEU A 87 -16.93 -6.81 3.70
N TYR A 88 -17.49 -7.86 4.29
CA TYR A 88 -18.94 -8.08 4.34
C TYR A 88 -19.55 -7.82 5.71
N ALA A 89 -18.72 -7.54 6.72
CA ALA A 89 -19.19 -7.22 8.06
C ALA A 89 -20.02 -5.94 8.04
N LYS A 90 -21.18 -5.98 8.71
CA LYS A 90 -22.12 -4.86 8.78
C LYS A 90 -22.46 -4.52 10.23
N THR A 91 -22.71 -3.23 10.46
CA THR A 91 -23.30 -2.75 11.72
C THR A 91 -24.75 -3.25 11.84
N PRO A 92 -25.37 -3.19 13.03
CA PRO A 92 -26.79 -3.53 13.20
C PRO A 92 -27.74 -2.72 12.32
N GLN A 93 -27.33 -1.53 11.87
CA GLN A 93 -28.07 -0.65 10.96
C GLN A 93 -27.84 -0.99 9.47
N GLY A 94 -27.16 -2.10 9.16
CA GLY A 94 -26.97 -2.59 7.79
C GLY A 94 -25.87 -1.90 6.98
N ARG A 95 -25.11 -0.97 7.59
CA ARG A 95 -23.96 -0.31 6.95
C ARG A 95 -22.72 -1.18 7.03
N TYR A 96 -21.85 -1.17 6.02
CA TYR A 96 -20.57 -1.87 6.12
C TYR A 96 -19.67 -1.25 7.19
N HIS A 97 -18.95 -2.08 7.95
CA HIS A 97 -17.93 -1.60 8.88
C HIS A 97 -16.78 -0.90 8.15
N ILE A 98 -16.36 -1.48 7.02
CA ILE A 98 -15.40 -0.88 6.09
C ILE A 98 -16.21 -0.29 4.94
N PRO A 99 -16.29 1.06 4.79
CA PRO A 99 -17.03 1.73 3.72
C PRO A 99 -16.70 1.19 2.33
N THR A 100 -17.61 1.35 1.37
CA THR A 100 -17.46 0.83 -0.01
C THR A 100 -16.35 1.51 -0.80
N ASP A 101 -16.05 2.75 -0.44
CA ASP A 101 -15.04 3.65 -0.98
C ASP A 101 -13.75 3.68 -0.14
N ALA A 102 -13.67 2.87 0.93
CA ALA A 102 -12.49 2.84 1.79
C ALA A 102 -11.27 2.25 1.06
N HIS A 103 -10.11 2.89 1.24
CA HIS A 103 -8.87 2.55 0.55
C HIS A 103 -8.52 1.05 0.68
N ILE A 104 -8.52 0.49 1.89
CA ILE A 104 -8.15 -0.92 2.07
C ILE A 104 -9.15 -1.90 1.43
N ARG A 105 -10.41 -1.51 1.21
CA ARG A 105 -11.40 -2.36 0.54
C ARG A 105 -11.08 -2.44 -0.93
N LEU A 106 -10.91 -1.28 -1.58
CA LEU A 106 -10.66 -1.18 -3.02
C LEU A 106 -9.31 -1.80 -3.41
N ALA A 107 -8.32 -1.72 -2.50
CA ALA A 107 -7.01 -2.35 -2.64
C ALA A 107 -6.95 -3.83 -2.19
N HIS A 108 -8.05 -4.41 -1.70
CA HIS A 108 -8.00 -5.73 -1.07
C HIS A 108 -7.75 -6.86 -2.08
N SER A 109 -6.76 -7.72 -1.82
CA SER A 109 -6.32 -8.79 -2.75
C SER A 109 -7.41 -9.81 -3.11
N ARG A 110 -8.44 -9.96 -2.27
CA ARG A 110 -9.62 -10.82 -2.57
C ARG A 110 -10.30 -10.42 -3.89
N LEU A 111 -10.23 -9.15 -4.29
CA LEU A 111 -10.78 -8.66 -5.56
C LEU A 111 -9.94 -9.10 -6.77
N ASP A 112 -8.73 -9.60 -6.55
CA ASP A 112 -7.78 -10.04 -7.59
C ASP A 112 -7.38 -11.52 -7.42
N GLY A 113 -8.32 -12.36 -6.95
CA GLY A 113 -8.05 -13.80 -6.77
C GLY A 113 -6.98 -14.11 -5.73
N GLY A 114 -6.72 -13.18 -4.81
CA GLY A 114 -5.68 -13.28 -3.78
C GLY A 114 -4.32 -12.77 -4.22
N ALA A 115 -4.16 -12.29 -5.46
CA ALA A 115 -2.89 -11.76 -5.94
C ALA A 115 -2.42 -10.56 -5.09
N ARG A 116 -1.12 -10.52 -4.81
CA ARG A 116 -0.52 -9.54 -3.91
C ARG A 116 0.61 -8.77 -4.59
N MET A 117 0.83 -7.57 -4.10
CA MET A 117 2.04 -6.79 -4.36
C MET A 117 2.75 -6.54 -3.03
N LEU A 118 4.08 -6.55 -3.05
CA LEU A 118 4.91 -6.16 -1.92
C LEU A 118 5.11 -4.66 -1.96
N ARG A 119 4.51 -3.94 -1.01
CA ARG A 119 4.60 -2.47 -0.93
C ARG A 119 5.73 -2.08 0.01
N ARG A 120 6.71 -1.34 -0.51
CA ARG A 120 7.89 -0.88 0.25
C ARG A 120 8.09 0.62 0.05
N GLY A 121 7.10 1.39 0.49
CA GLY A 121 7.13 2.84 0.35
C GLY A 121 8.02 3.54 1.36
N TYR A 122 8.48 4.74 0.99
CA TYR A 122 9.25 5.64 1.84
C TYR A 122 8.57 7.01 1.90
N SER A 123 8.39 7.56 3.09
CA SER A 123 7.93 8.95 3.20
C SER A 123 9.04 9.89 2.72
N TYR A 124 8.69 10.93 1.98
CA TYR A 124 9.61 11.99 1.58
C TYR A 124 9.10 13.35 2.05
N ASP A 125 10.04 14.27 2.25
CA ASP A 125 9.79 15.67 2.56
C ASP A 125 10.76 16.51 1.72
N ASN A 126 10.22 17.19 0.72
CA ASN A 126 10.92 18.10 -0.18
C ASN A 126 10.31 19.49 -0.02
N ASN A 127 10.61 20.10 1.12
CA ASN A 127 10.16 21.43 1.55
C ASN A 127 10.16 22.50 0.44
N PRO A 128 9.24 23.49 0.48
CA PRO A 128 8.28 23.74 1.57
C PRO A 128 6.90 23.07 1.41
N HIS A 129 6.55 22.56 0.22
CA HIS A 129 5.16 22.14 -0.08
C HIS A 129 5.08 20.81 -0.83
N ASP A 130 6.15 20.02 -0.86
CA ASP A 130 6.15 18.73 -1.57
C ASP A 130 6.64 17.61 -0.65
N HIS A 131 5.71 17.01 0.06
CA HIS A 131 5.93 15.83 0.88
C HIS A 131 4.88 14.77 0.61
N GLY A 132 5.20 13.53 0.93
CA GLY A 132 4.31 12.42 0.60
C GLY A 132 4.97 11.05 0.69
N LEU A 133 4.57 10.16 -0.22
CA LEU A 133 5.03 8.78 -0.31
C LEU A 133 5.75 8.52 -1.64
N LEU A 134 6.98 8.04 -1.57
CA LEU A 134 7.62 7.30 -2.64
C LEU A 134 7.09 5.87 -2.57
N PHE A 135 6.07 5.58 -3.35
CA PHE A 135 5.44 4.27 -3.36
C PHE A 135 6.20 3.34 -4.29
N LEU A 136 6.65 2.20 -3.76
CA LEU A 136 7.27 1.12 -4.52
C LEU A 136 6.42 -0.13 -4.33
N ALA A 137 5.94 -0.72 -5.42
CA ALA A 137 5.28 -2.02 -5.42
C ALA A 137 6.12 -2.99 -6.25
N TYR A 138 6.49 -4.10 -5.64
CA TYR A 138 7.07 -5.26 -6.32
C TYR A 138 5.97 -6.28 -6.58
N LEU A 139 5.93 -6.86 -7.78
CA LEU A 139 4.87 -7.77 -8.21
C LEU A 139 5.33 -8.63 -9.39
N ARG A 140 4.78 -9.84 -9.48
CA ARG A 140 5.08 -10.79 -10.58
C ARG A 140 4.48 -10.34 -11.92
N ASP A 141 3.38 -9.59 -11.93
CA ASP A 141 2.73 -9.07 -13.14
C ASP A 141 2.22 -7.64 -12.92
N PRO A 142 2.76 -6.62 -13.62
CA PRO A 142 2.32 -5.22 -13.52
C PRO A 142 0.82 -5.00 -13.72
N ALA A 143 0.13 -5.87 -14.45
CA ALA A 143 -1.31 -5.76 -14.67
C ALA A 143 -2.11 -5.78 -13.36
N LEU A 144 -1.60 -6.42 -12.30
CA LEU A 144 -2.21 -6.33 -10.97
C LEU A 144 -2.23 -4.89 -10.44
N PHE A 145 -1.12 -4.16 -10.58
CA PHE A 145 -1.07 -2.77 -10.14
C PHE A 145 -2.07 -1.91 -10.92
N THR A 146 -2.16 -2.09 -12.24
CA THR A 146 -3.12 -1.36 -13.08
C THR A 146 -4.55 -1.59 -12.60
N ARG A 147 -4.99 -2.84 -12.43
CA ARG A 147 -6.36 -3.15 -11.96
C ARG A 147 -6.66 -2.55 -10.59
N VAL A 148 -5.71 -2.63 -9.65
CA VAL A 148 -5.87 -2.04 -8.32
C VAL A 148 -5.98 -0.52 -8.43
N GLN A 149 -5.08 0.13 -9.18
CA GLN A 149 -5.05 1.58 -9.32
C GLN A 149 -6.27 2.13 -10.07
N GLU A 150 -6.82 1.40 -11.05
CA GLU A 150 -8.06 1.76 -11.74
C GLU A 150 -9.26 1.79 -10.78
N ARG A 151 -9.40 0.76 -9.92
CA ARG A 151 -10.44 0.75 -8.88
C ARG A 151 -10.28 1.90 -7.89
N LEU A 152 -9.05 2.20 -7.49
CA LEU A 152 -8.77 3.31 -6.58
C LEU A 152 -9.08 4.66 -7.26
N ALA A 153 -8.70 4.83 -8.51
CA ALA A 153 -8.97 6.07 -9.26
C ALA A 153 -10.48 6.33 -9.45
N ALA A 154 -11.29 5.27 -9.55
CA ALA A 154 -12.74 5.41 -9.69
C ALA A 154 -13.42 5.87 -8.41
N ASP A 155 -13.11 5.23 -7.26
CA ASP A 155 -13.99 5.30 -6.08
C ASP A 155 -13.27 5.57 -4.75
N ASP A 156 -11.94 5.71 -4.70
CA ASP A 156 -11.22 5.83 -3.41
C ASP A 156 -11.48 7.18 -2.72
N ALA A 157 -12.02 7.13 -1.51
CA ALA A 157 -12.23 8.29 -0.65
C ALA A 157 -10.94 9.02 -0.27
N MET A 158 -9.78 8.38 -0.46
CA MET A 158 -8.46 9.00 -0.24
C MET A 158 -8.02 9.92 -1.39
N ASN A 159 -8.61 9.81 -2.58
CA ASN A 159 -8.20 10.56 -3.78
C ASN A 159 -8.09 12.09 -3.58
N PRO A 160 -9.00 12.77 -2.85
CA PRO A 160 -8.88 14.22 -2.63
C PRO A 160 -7.64 14.64 -1.82
N PHE A 161 -6.95 13.69 -1.17
CA PHE A 161 -5.81 13.96 -0.29
C PHE A 161 -4.48 13.52 -0.87
N ILE A 162 -4.47 12.97 -2.09
CA ILE A 162 -3.25 12.50 -2.74
C ILE A 162 -3.16 12.96 -4.19
N GLU A 163 -1.95 13.15 -4.69
CA GLU A 163 -1.69 13.47 -6.08
C GLU A 163 -0.52 12.65 -6.60
N HIS A 164 -0.70 11.93 -7.70
CA HIS A 164 0.38 11.18 -8.34
C HIS A 164 1.18 12.08 -9.27
N ARG A 165 2.41 12.43 -8.88
CA ARG A 165 3.28 13.39 -9.59
C ARG A 165 4.37 12.76 -10.45
N ALA A 166 4.65 11.48 -10.26
CA ALA A 166 5.59 10.74 -11.10
C ALA A 166 5.25 9.25 -11.12
N SER A 167 5.68 8.57 -12.19
CA SER A 167 5.50 7.14 -12.37
C SER A 167 6.68 6.53 -13.10
N ALA A 168 7.03 5.30 -12.75
CA ALA A 168 7.90 4.46 -13.55
C ALA A 168 7.51 2.99 -13.38
N VAL A 169 7.80 2.18 -14.40
CA VAL A 169 7.74 0.73 -14.34
C VAL A 169 9.10 0.20 -14.78
N ALA A 170 9.64 -0.76 -14.04
CA ALA A 170 10.93 -1.37 -14.34
C ALA A 170 10.85 -2.89 -14.16
N HIS A 171 11.61 -3.62 -14.97
CA HIS A 171 11.95 -5.01 -14.69
C HIS A 171 13.18 -5.03 -13.79
N VAL A 172 13.04 -5.62 -12.61
CA VAL A 172 14.12 -5.80 -11.64
C VAL A 172 14.75 -7.15 -11.91
N LEU A 173 15.99 -7.09 -12.37
CA LEU A 173 16.78 -8.23 -12.80
C LEU A 173 17.09 -9.18 -11.64
N PRO A 174 17.32 -10.47 -11.93
CA PRO A 174 17.76 -11.40 -10.91
C PRO A 174 19.17 -11.05 -10.43
N ALA A 175 19.57 -11.60 -9.28
CA ALA A 175 20.92 -11.44 -8.79
C ALA A 175 21.92 -12.02 -9.81
N PRO A 176 23.02 -11.32 -10.11
CA PRO A 176 24.00 -11.84 -11.05
C PRO A 176 24.76 -13.03 -10.45
N PRO A 177 25.29 -13.94 -11.29
CA PRO A 177 26.22 -14.96 -10.83
C PRO A 177 27.42 -14.36 -10.09
N PRO A 178 28.06 -15.10 -9.17
CA PRO A 178 29.26 -14.63 -8.49
C PRO A 178 30.32 -14.11 -9.47
N GLY A 179 30.81 -12.89 -9.24
CA GLY A 179 31.82 -12.25 -10.08
C GLY A 179 31.32 -11.61 -11.37
N LYS A 180 29.99 -11.59 -11.62
CA LYS A 180 29.38 -10.94 -12.78
C LYS A 180 28.63 -9.65 -12.41
N PRO A 181 28.56 -8.64 -13.31
CA PRO A 181 27.74 -7.45 -13.08
C PRO A 181 26.24 -7.78 -13.21
N LEU A 182 25.39 -6.94 -12.59
CA LEU A 182 23.95 -7.01 -12.77
C LEU A 182 23.62 -6.81 -14.26
N GLY A 183 22.79 -7.69 -14.83
CA GLY A 183 22.41 -7.63 -16.25
C GLY A 183 23.38 -8.29 -17.22
N ASP A 184 24.41 -9.02 -16.77
CA ASP A 184 25.32 -9.81 -17.64
C ASP A 184 24.57 -10.82 -18.53
N GLN A 185 23.36 -11.21 -18.13
CA GLN A 185 22.50 -12.17 -18.85
C GLN A 185 21.42 -11.51 -19.71
N LEU A 186 21.38 -10.17 -19.78
CA LEU A 186 20.50 -9.45 -20.71
C LEU A 186 21.20 -9.28 -22.06
N HIS A 187 20.52 -9.67 -23.13
CA HIS A 187 20.94 -9.48 -24.51
C HIS A 187 19.96 -8.59 -25.26
#